data_AF-A0A2J6RPJ6-F1
#
_entry.id   AF-A0A2J6RPJ6-F1
#
_cell.length_a   1.000
_cell.length_b   1.000
_cell.length_c   1.000
_cell.angle_alpha   90.00
_cell.angle_beta   90.00
_cell.angle_gamma   90.00
#
_symmetry.space_group_name_H-M   'P 1'
#
loop_
_entity.id
_entity.type
_entity.pdbx_description
1 polymer ?
#
loop_
_entity_poly.entity_id
_entity_poly.type
_entity_poly.pdbx_seq_one_letter_code
_entity_poly.pdbx_strand_id
1 'polypeptide(L)'
;MVIQGPKILSKGESPIWADIVFVHGLRGDAFDTWTTGSVCWPKDLLAEDLKNARIITWGYDSRVANLTEFSSQNSIFRHATNLLQDIARKRISDEEENRPIVFVGHSLGGIVIKEALVRSSEMQKNGQNPTLGAIYTCTSGVVFLGTPHRGSDKIGLAQVVSSIAKLALRQPNDKVLRNLAEDSDILERQRESFTTISSKMPLVCLHEELPTGIGIIVPQHSACIDGFLVQTGSIPANHSDMCKFETEDDIGYQRTSGFIISLVKATKPKAEPKAEPKPDIQLLNPSISADRETLYQYFLRSLPREPVSRDDSHAMLGYLFSELMEWKNHAQGPWNYWLHDYLKRGQSVNIRDFRGKTPLHHALVTKYEREDKVRALVDASADVTMRDFDEQTPVDLAKKVDEGLFVFLLRTWQRSVAAI
;
A
#
# COMPACT_ATOMS: atom_id res chain seq x y z
N MET A 1 24.08 -17.79 21.70
CA MET A 1 23.05 -17.03 22.46
C MET A 1 21.94 -16.76 21.48
N VAL A 2 20.70 -17.20 21.74
CA VAL A 2 19.60 -17.07 20.76
C VAL A 2 19.25 -15.59 20.62
N ILE A 3 19.25 -15.09 19.39
CA ILE A 3 18.84 -13.71 19.13
C ILE A 3 17.32 -13.65 19.12
N GLN A 4 16.75 -12.81 19.99
CA GLN A 4 15.32 -12.52 20.03
C GLN A 4 15.09 -11.07 19.56
N GLY A 5 14.06 -10.89 18.72
CA GLY A 5 13.70 -9.62 18.13
C GLY A 5 14.46 -9.27 16.85
N PRO A 6 14.32 -8.03 16.35
CA PRO A 6 14.82 -7.59 15.07
C PRO A 6 16.30 -7.17 15.15
N LYS A 7 17.08 -7.60 14.16
CA LYS A 7 18.46 -7.15 13.91
C LYS A 7 18.58 -6.65 12.47
N ILE A 8 19.18 -5.47 12.32
CA ILE A 8 19.47 -4.88 11.01
C ILE A 8 20.74 -5.57 10.48
N LEU A 9 20.61 -6.25 9.35
CA LEU A 9 21.72 -6.86 8.60
C LEU A 9 22.37 -5.85 7.66
N SER A 10 21.55 -5.03 7.00
CA SER A 10 22.00 -3.90 6.17
C SER A 10 21.07 -2.71 6.36
N LYS A 11 21.64 -1.50 6.50
CA LYS A 11 20.86 -0.26 6.57
C LYS A 11 20.35 0.19 5.19
N GLY A 12 20.95 -0.34 4.12
CA GLY A 12 20.78 0.12 2.75
C GLY A 12 21.40 1.50 2.50
N GLU A 13 21.37 1.91 1.23
CA GLU A 13 21.84 3.19 0.72
C GLU A 13 20.65 4.00 0.19
N SER A 14 20.54 5.26 0.62
CA SER A 14 19.44 6.13 0.24
C SER A 14 19.39 6.38 -1.28
N PRO A 15 18.19 6.47 -1.88
CA PRO A 15 16.87 6.32 -1.25
C PRO A 15 16.57 4.85 -0.90
N ILE A 16 15.96 4.60 0.25
CA ILE A 16 15.53 3.26 0.67
C ILE A 16 14.10 3.02 0.18
N TRP A 17 13.91 2.04 -0.70
CA TRP A 17 12.60 1.74 -1.30
C TRP A 17 11.75 0.85 -0.41
N ALA A 18 12.37 -0.11 0.30
CA ALA A 18 11.64 -1.07 1.13
C ALA A 18 12.47 -1.55 2.34
N ASP A 19 11.75 -2.04 3.35
CA ASP A 19 12.29 -2.92 4.39
C ASP A 19 12.09 -4.39 3.96
N ILE A 20 13.11 -5.23 4.11
CA ILE A 20 13.03 -6.67 3.89
C ILE A 20 13.18 -7.37 5.23
N VAL A 21 12.18 -8.16 5.63
CA VAL A 21 12.14 -8.79 6.96
C VAL A 21 12.18 -10.31 6.83
N PHE A 22 13.29 -10.91 7.26
CA PHE A 22 13.53 -12.34 7.28
C PHE A 22 13.04 -12.96 8.59
N VAL A 23 12.27 -14.04 8.52
CA VAL A 23 11.72 -14.78 9.67
C VAL A 23 12.03 -16.27 9.54
N HIS A 24 12.85 -16.77 10.46
CA HIS A 24 13.33 -18.16 10.44
C HIS A 24 12.27 -19.17 10.88
N GLY A 25 12.50 -20.45 10.60
CA GLY A 25 11.63 -21.57 11.01
C GLY A 25 11.99 -22.20 12.35
N LEU A 26 11.46 -23.40 12.58
CA LEU A 26 11.68 -24.20 13.80
C LEU A 26 13.15 -24.61 13.96
N ARG A 27 13.71 -24.48 15.17
CA ARG A 27 15.15 -24.63 15.47
C ARG A 27 16.09 -23.73 14.63
N GLY A 28 15.53 -22.80 13.87
CA GLY A 28 16.31 -21.76 13.21
C GLY A 28 16.82 -20.71 14.19
N ASP A 29 17.79 -19.95 13.74
CA ASP A 29 18.28 -18.74 14.39
C ASP A 29 18.21 -17.59 13.38
N ALA A 30 18.06 -16.37 13.87
CA ALA A 30 17.98 -15.16 13.06
C ALA A 30 19.16 -15.02 12.06
N PHE A 31 20.31 -15.61 12.32
CA PHE A 31 21.46 -15.60 11.41
C PHE A 31 21.72 -16.98 10.80
N ASP A 32 21.77 -18.04 11.62
CA ASP A 32 22.21 -19.36 11.16
C ASP A 32 21.28 -19.94 10.08
N THR A 33 19.99 -19.61 10.08
CA THR A 33 19.05 -20.07 9.05
C THR A 33 19.42 -19.58 7.65
N TRP A 34 20.08 -18.42 7.56
CA TRP A 34 20.44 -17.77 6.31
C TRP A 34 21.94 -17.83 6.03
N THR A 35 22.68 -18.64 6.79
CA THR A 35 24.14 -18.67 6.76
C THR A 35 24.64 -20.05 6.35
N THR A 36 25.60 -20.10 5.43
CA THR A 36 26.39 -21.28 5.10
C THR A 36 27.87 -20.93 5.03
N GLY A 37 28.72 -21.78 5.58
CA GLY A 37 30.13 -21.45 5.79
C GLY A 37 30.29 -20.16 6.58
N SER A 38 30.80 -19.11 5.93
CA SER A 38 30.96 -17.78 6.50
C SER A 38 30.04 -16.71 5.89
N VAL A 39 29.15 -17.12 4.98
CA VAL A 39 28.32 -16.23 4.17
C VAL A 39 26.90 -16.22 4.72
N CYS A 40 26.46 -15.06 5.23
CA CYS A 40 25.07 -14.79 5.56
C CYS A 40 24.44 -14.07 4.36
N TRP A 41 23.85 -14.82 3.42
CA TRP A 41 23.49 -14.28 2.11
C TRP A 41 22.56 -13.04 2.13
N PRO A 42 21.63 -12.83 3.08
CA PRO A 42 20.85 -11.59 3.12
C PRO A 42 21.73 -10.37 3.41
N LYS A 43 22.81 -10.56 4.17
CA LYS A 43 23.77 -9.52 4.54
C LYS A 43 24.88 -9.37 3.51
N ASP A 44 25.44 -10.47 3.04
CA ASP A 44 26.70 -10.47 2.29
C ASP A 44 26.49 -10.53 0.77
N LEU A 45 25.33 -11.01 0.30
CA LEU A 45 25.00 -11.09 -1.13
C LEU A 45 23.83 -10.16 -1.51
N LEU A 46 22.65 -10.35 -0.90
CA LEU A 46 21.45 -9.58 -1.25
C LEU A 46 21.62 -8.08 -0.99
N ALA A 47 22.36 -7.70 0.06
CA ALA A 47 22.64 -6.30 0.35
C ALA A 47 23.51 -5.65 -0.75
N GLU A 48 24.34 -6.43 -1.44
CA GLU A 48 25.13 -5.96 -2.58
C GLU A 48 24.25 -5.80 -3.82
N ASP A 49 23.40 -6.78 -4.11
CA ASP A 49 22.48 -6.77 -5.26
C ASP A 49 21.36 -5.73 -5.15
N LEU A 50 21.00 -5.35 -3.91
CA LEU A 50 19.89 -4.46 -3.61
C LEU A 50 20.26 -3.45 -2.52
N LYS A 51 21.09 -2.47 -2.91
CA LYS A 51 21.52 -1.37 -2.05
C LYS A 51 20.35 -0.55 -1.50
N ASN A 52 19.28 -0.36 -2.27
CA ASN A 52 18.14 0.49 -1.92
C ASN A 52 17.12 -0.18 -0.98
N ALA A 53 17.53 -1.12 -0.14
CA ALA A 53 16.67 -1.78 0.83
C ALA A 53 17.33 -1.88 2.20
N ARG A 54 16.54 -1.72 3.26
CA ARG A 54 16.96 -2.04 4.63
C ARG A 54 16.64 -3.51 4.88
N ILE A 55 17.63 -4.29 5.28
CA ILE A 55 17.50 -5.73 5.50
C ILE A 55 17.50 -6.01 6.99
N ILE A 56 16.45 -6.68 7.46
CA ILE A 56 16.19 -7.01 8.85
C ILE A 56 16.01 -8.53 8.95
N THR A 57 16.66 -9.15 9.92
CA THR A 57 16.29 -10.49 10.36
C THR A 57 15.59 -10.41 11.71
N TRP A 58 14.53 -11.18 11.91
CA TRP A 58 13.79 -11.24 13.16
C TRP A 58 13.89 -12.64 13.76
N GLY A 59 14.40 -12.68 14.99
CA GLY A 59 14.61 -13.91 15.74
C GLY A 59 13.57 -14.14 16.82
N TYR A 60 13.23 -15.40 17.06
CA TYR A 60 12.43 -15.83 18.20
C TYR A 60 12.93 -17.16 18.74
N ASP A 61 12.61 -17.48 20.00
CA ASP A 61 13.00 -18.77 20.56
C ASP A 61 12.21 -19.91 19.91
N SER A 62 12.91 -20.65 19.05
CA SER A 62 12.39 -21.81 18.31
C SER A 62 12.98 -23.13 18.81
N ARG A 63 13.66 -23.12 19.97
CA ARG A 63 14.42 -24.27 20.49
C ARG A 63 13.54 -25.42 20.97
N VAL A 64 14.12 -26.62 20.89
CA VAL A 64 13.55 -27.93 21.27
C VAL A 64 12.85 -27.96 22.62
N ALA A 65 13.45 -27.38 23.66
CA ALA A 65 12.91 -27.42 25.01
C ALA A 65 11.57 -26.68 25.13
N ASN A 66 11.38 -25.67 24.28
CA ASN A 66 10.16 -24.86 24.22
C ASN A 66 9.21 -25.33 23.13
N LEU A 67 9.43 -26.49 22.51
CA LEU A 67 8.52 -27.01 21.49
C LEU A 67 7.15 -27.36 22.03
N THR A 68 7.02 -27.73 23.30
CA THR A 68 5.70 -27.89 23.93
C THR A 68 4.96 -26.57 24.05
N GLU A 69 5.69 -25.45 24.16
CA GLU A 69 5.12 -24.10 24.10
C GLU A 69 4.89 -23.65 22.65
N PHE A 70 5.86 -23.88 21.76
CA PHE A 70 5.79 -23.56 20.33
C PHE A 70 4.67 -24.36 19.62
N SER A 71 4.39 -25.57 20.10
CA SER A 71 3.28 -26.41 19.67
C SER A 71 1.94 -26.01 20.27
N SER A 72 1.90 -24.94 21.06
CA SER A 72 0.64 -24.36 21.50
C SER A 72 0.36 -23.13 20.65
N GLN A 73 -0.86 -23.04 20.15
CA GLN A 73 -1.47 -21.88 19.49
C GLN A 73 -1.03 -20.54 20.10
N ASN A 74 -1.00 -20.48 21.43
CA ASN A 74 -0.60 -19.30 22.21
C ASN A 74 0.81 -18.80 21.84
N SER A 75 1.73 -19.66 21.44
CA SER A 75 3.08 -19.26 21.03
C SER A 75 3.13 -18.64 19.64
N ILE A 76 2.49 -19.20 18.62
CA ILE A 76 2.47 -18.64 17.26
C ILE A 76 1.82 -17.25 17.31
N PHE A 77 0.70 -17.13 18.01
CA PHE A 77 0.02 -15.85 18.25
C PHE A 77 0.91 -14.85 18.98
N ARG A 78 1.67 -15.30 20.00
CA ARG A 78 2.64 -14.47 20.73
C ARG A 78 3.80 -14.04 19.83
N HIS A 79 4.37 -14.94 19.04
CA HIS A 79 5.45 -14.63 18.11
C HIS A 79 5.01 -13.66 17.02
N ALA A 80 3.82 -13.85 16.45
CA ALA A 80 3.24 -12.92 15.48
C ALA A 80 3.01 -11.53 16.10
N THR A 81 2.48 -11.48 17.32
CA THR A 81 2.30 -10.21 18.06
C THR A 81 3.63 -9.52 18.32
N ASN A 82 4.65 -10.27 18.75
CA ASN A 82 5.99 -9.73 18.98
C ASN A 82 6.63 -9.24 17.68
N LEU A 83 6.52 -10.00 16.58
CA LEU A 83 7.00 -9.60 15.25
C LEU A 83 6.39 -8.25 14.85
N LEU A 84 5.06 -8.10 14.91
CA LEU A 84 4.38 -6.84 14.59
C LEU A 84 4.90 -5.68 15.43
N GLN A 85 4.92 -5.86 16.75
CA GLN A 85 5.35 -4.81 17.67
C GLN A 85 6.81 -4.42 17.46
N ASP A 86 7.68 -5.40 17.23
CA ASP A 86 9.10 -5.17 17.06
C ASP A 86 9.43 -4.46 15.74
N ILE A 87 8.78 -4.86 14.65
CA ILE A 87 8.96 -4.20 13.35
C ILE A 87 8.38 -2.78 13.39
N ALA A 88 7.21 -2.59 13.99
CA ALA A 88 6.64 -1.26 14.21
C ALA A 88 7.58 -0.37 15.02
N ARG A 89 8.16 -0.85 16.13
CA ARG A 89 9.15 -0.10 16.93
C ARG A 89 10.43 0.26 16.17
N LYS A 90 10.76 -0.46 15.08
CA LYS A 90 11.93 -0.16 14.23
C LYS A 90 11.66 0.86 13.15
N ARG A 91 10.41 1.28 12.96
CA ARG A 91 9.98 2.26 11.96
C ARG A 91 9.57 3.52 12.70
N ILE A 92 10.53 4.43 12.91
CA ILE A 92 10.42 5.53 13.89
C ILE A 92 10.07 6.85 13.22
N SER A 93 10.49 7.05 11.98
CA SER A 93 10.16 8.24 11.18
C SER A 93 8.95 8.00 10.29
N ASP A 94 8.24 9.07 9.91
CA ASP A 94 7.11 9.00 8.97
C ASP A 94 7.47 8.29 7.66
N GLU A 95 8.69 8.51 7.15
CA GLU A 95 9.19 7.82 5.95
C GLU A 95 9.29 6.31 6.21
N GLU A 96 9.85 5.90 7.34
CA GLU A 96 9.97 4.49 7.71
C GLU A 96 8.62 3.85 8.02
N GLU A 97 7.69 4.56 8.67
CA GLU A 97 6.36 4.06 8.99
C GLU A 97 5.56 3.74 7.73
N ASN A 98 5.74 4.53 6.66
CA ASN A 98 5.07 4.34 5.37
C ASN A 98 5.89 3.52 4.36
N ARG A 99 7.12 3.11 4.71
CA ARG A 99 8.01 2.41 3.79
C ARG A 99 7.48 1.01 3.44
N PRO A 100 7.42 0.64 2.16
CA PRO A 100 7.08 -0.73 1.73
C PRO A 100 7.82 -1.84 2.50
N ILE A 101 7.15 -2.94 2.81
CA ILE A 101 7.71 -4.12 3.50
C ILE A 101 7.62 -5.34 2.58
N VAL A 102 8.72 -6.08 2.45
CA VAL A 102 8.74 -7.43 1.87
C VAL A 102 9.11 -8.41 2.97
N PHE A 103 8.24 -9.38 3.26
CA PHE A 103 8.54 -10.44 4.21
C PHE A 103 9.15 -11.65 3.51
N VAL A 104 10.12 -12.30 4.16
CA VAL A 104 10.70 -13.57 3.72
C VAL A 104 10.60 -14.57 4.87
N GLY A 105 9.81 -15.63 4.70
CA GLY A 105 9.55 -16.63 5.74
C GLY A 105 10.05 -18.01 5.35
N HIS A 106 10.83 -18.66 6.21
CA HIS A 106 11.17 -20.08 6.05
C HIS A 106 10.29 -20.95 6.93
N SER A 107 9.74 -22.04 6.37
CA SER A 107 9.01 -23.05 7.13
C SER A 107 7.97 -22.42 8.07
N LEU A 108 8.00 -22.71 9.37
CA LEU A 108 7.08 -22.13 10.37
C LEU A 108 7.20 -20.60 10.52
N GLY A 109 8.32 -19.98 10.14
CA GLY A 109 8.45 -18.51 10.11
C GLY A 109 7.46 -17.85 9.16
N GLY A 110 7.13 -18.53 8.05
CA GLY A 110 6.07 -18.09 7.15
C GLY A 110 4.67 -18.16 7.79
N ILE A 111 4.41 -19.11 8.68
CA ILE A 111 3.16 -19.16 9.45
C ILE A 111 3.07 -17.97 10.42
N VAL A 112 4.19 -17.64 11.09
CA VAL A 112 4.26 -16.46 11.97
C VAL A 112 3.97 -15.17 11.18
N ILE A 113 4.52 -15.02 9.97
CA ILE A 113 4.22 -13.88 9.09
C ILE A 113 2.74 -13.84 8.72
N LYS A 114 2.15 -14.97 8.31
CA LYS A 114 0.73 -15.04 7.96
C LYS A 114 -0.15 -14.54 9.10
N GLU A 115 0.09 -15.04 10.31
CA GLU A 115 -0.68 -14.64 11.49
C GLU A 115 -0.47 -13.17 11.84
N ALA A 116 0.76 -12.66 11.73
CA ALA A 116 1.05 -11.25 11.94
C ALA A 116 0.26 -10.37 10.97
N LEU A 117 0.23 -10.73 9.68
CA LEU A 117 -0.49 -9.97 8.67
C LEU A 117 -2.02 -10.03 8.84
N VAL A 118 -2.56 -11.17 9.28
CA VAL A 118 -3.99 -11.30 9.62
C VAL A 118 -4.36 -10.35 10.76
N ARG A 119 -3.63 -10.39 11.87
CA ARG A 119 -3.86 -9.48 13.01
C ARG A 119 -3.70 -8.02 12.63
N SER A 120 -2.66 -7.70 11.88
CA SER A 120 -2.41 -6.34 11.41
C SER A 120 -3.54 -5.85 10.50
N SER A 121 -4.07 -6.69 9.61
CA SER A 121 -5.24 -6.38 8.79
C SER A 121 -6.49 -6.14 9.63
N GLU A 122 -6.73 -6.93 10.68
CA GLU A 122 -7.85 -6.72 11.60
C GLU A 122 -7.73 -5.38 12.34
N MET A 123 -6.54 -5.05 12.85
CA MET A 123 -6.24 -3.76 13.50
C MET A 123 -6.41 -2.57 12.56
N GLN A 124 -6.07 -2.75 11.28
CA GLN A 124 -6.29 -1.75 10.24
C GLN A 124 -7.78 -1.55 9.95
N LYS A 125 -8.55 -2.64 9.82
CA LYS A 125 -9.98 -2.60 9.54
C LYS A 125 -10.81 -1.99 10.67
N ASN A 126 -10.43 -2.24 11.92
CA ASN A 126 -11.19 -1.78 13.08
C ASN A 126 -10.67 -0.48 13.70
N GLY A 127 -9.53 0.05 13.22
CA GLY A 127 -8.92 1.30 13.68
C GLY A 127 -8.32 1.26 15.09
N GLN A 128 -8.18 0.09 15.71
CA GLN A 128 -7.74 -0.02 17.12
C GLN A 128 -6.25 0.31 17.32
N ASN A 129 -5.40 0.03 16.33
CA ASN A 129 -3.97 0.30 16.40
C ASN A 129 -3.42 0.66 15.02
N PRO A 130 -3.42 1.95 14.64
CA PRO A 130 -2.96 2.40 13.32
C PRO A 130 -1.51 2.00 13.02
N THR A 131 -0.62 2.08 14.00
CA THR A 131 0.80 1.74 13.83
C THR A 131 0.99 0.25 13.52
N LEU A 132 0.32 -0.64 14.26
CA LEU A 132 0.39 -2.08 13.98
C LEU A 132 -0.40 -2.44 12.72
N GLY A 133 -1.49 -1.74 12.42
CA GLY A 133 -2.26 -1.91 11.19
C GLY A 133 -1.51 -1.49 9.93
N ALA A 134 -0.63 -0.48 10.05
CA ALA A 134 0.20 0.00 8.95
C ALA A 134 1.17 -1.08 8.42
N ILE A 135 1.54 -2.07 9.25
CA ILE A 135 2.41 -3.18 8.79
C ILE A 135 1.75 -3.93 7.64
N TYR A 136 0.46 -4.30 7.75
CA TYR A 136 -0.29 -4.92 6.67
C TYR A 136 -0.39 -4.00 5.45
N THR A 137 -0.76 -2.72 5.67
CA THR A 137 -0.90 -1.75 4.57
C THR A 137 0.41 -1.49 3.81
N CYS A 138 1.56 -1.51 4.51
CA CYS A 138 2.87 -1.34 3.90
C CYS A 138 3.42 -2.63 3.29
N THR A 139 2.82 -3.80 3.56
CA THR A 139 3.32 -5.06 3.03
C THR A 139 3.06 -5.14 1.53
N SER A 140 4.13 -5.11 0.75
CA SER A 140 4.11 -5.13 -0.71
C SER A 140 4.27 -6.53 -1.30
N GLY A 141 4.65 -7.51 -0.48
CA GLY A 141 4.66 -8.91 -0.86
C GLY A 141 5.31 -9.81 0.18
N VAL A 142 5.15 -11.13 -0.01
CA VAL A 142 5.74 -12.16 0.86
C VAL A 142 6.38 -13.25 0.04
N VAL A 143 7.59 -13.65 0.41
CA VAL A 143 8.31 -14.81 -0.14
C VAL A 143 8.34 -15.92 0.90
N PHE A 144 7.80 -17.07 0.55
CA PHE A 144 7.74 -18.26 1.38
C PHE A 144 8.73 -19.31 0.88
N LEU A 145 9.54 -19.84 1.80
CA LEU A 145 10.54 -20.87 1.54
C LEU A 145 10.14 -22.13 2.32
N GLY A 146 9.56 -23.11 1.63
CA GLY A 146 9.09 -24.35 2.24
C GLY A 146 8.06 -24.11 3.36
N THR A 147 7.27 -23.04 3.28
CA THR A 147 6.23 -22.78 4.29
C THR A 147 5.02 -23.66 4.02
N PRO A 148 4.53 -24.43 5.00
CA PRO A 148 3.30 -25.18 4.80
C PRO A 148 2.09 -24.23 4.75
N HIS A 149 1.28 -24.34 3.71
CA HIS A 149 0.15 -23.47 3.43
C HIS A 149 -1.19 -24.19 3.29
N ARG A 150 -1.14 -25.54 3.20
CA ARG A 150 -2.22 -26.49 2.94
C ARG A 150 -2.79 -26.43 1.51
N GLY A 151 -2.54 -27.51 0.76
CA GLY A 151 -3.29 -27.89 -0.44
C GLY A 151 -4.62 -28.61 -0.11
N SER A 152 -5.35 -29.04 -1.14
CA SER A 152 -6.75 -29.52 -1.05
C SER A 152 -7.05 -30.73 -0.14
N ASP A 153 -6.05 -31.44 0.40
CA ASP A 153 -6.26 -32.69 1.14
C ASP A 153 -6.37 -32.50 2.65
N LYS A 154 -7.43 -33.10 3.23
CA LYS A 154 -7.85 -33.02 4.65
C LYS A 154 -6.84 -33.59 5.66
N ILE A 155 -5.70 -34.14 5.24
CA ILE A 155 -4.76 -34.91 6.08
C ILE A 155 -3.38 -34.21 6.22
N GLY A 156 -3.09 -33.15 5.44
CA GLY A 156 -1.71 -32.73 5.16
C GLY A 156 -0.95 -31.90 6.21
N LEU A 157 -1.57 -30.91 6.86
CA LEU A 157 -0.80 -29.93 7.65
C LEU A 157 -0.19 -30.54 8.93
N ALA A 158 -0.95 -31.35 9.66
CA ALA A 158 -0.46 -32.05 10.85
C ALA A 158 0.72 -32.99 10.52
N GLN A 159 0.68 -33.68 9.37
CA GLN A 159 1.77 -34.53 8.91
C GLN A 159 3.00 -33.72 8.50
N VAL A 160 2.81 -32.58 7.84
CA VAL A 160 3.91 -31.68 7.46
C VAL A 160 4.55 -31.05 8.69
N VAL A 161 3.76 -30.55 9.63
CA VAL A 161 4.27 -30.02 10.91
C VAL A 161 4.97 -31.12 11.71
N SER A 162 4.45 -32.35 11.71
CA SER A 162 5.12 -33.52 12.30
C SER A 162 6.47 -33.82 11.62
N SER A 163 6.54 -33.69 10.30
CA SER A 163 7.78 -33.89 9.53
C SER A 163 8.80 -32.79 9.81
N ILE A 164 8.36 -31.53 9.91
CA ILE A 164 9.19 -30.40 10.36
C ILE A 164 9.70 -30.66 11.78
N ALA A 165 8.84 -31.14 12.68
CA ALA A 165 9.22 -31.46 14.05
C ALA A 165 10.22 -32.62 14.11
N LYS A 166 10.06 -33.68 13.30
CA LYS A 166 11.02 -34.80 13.20
C LYS A 166 12.34 -34.39 12.58
N LEU A 167 12.34 -33.51 11.58
CA LEU A 167 13.57 -32.97 11.00
C LEU A 167 14.31 -32.13 12.04
N ALA A 168 13.55 -31.25 12.69
CA ALA A 168 14.06 -30.41 13.74
C ALA A 168 14.58 -31.29 14.90
N LEU A 169 13.87 -32.34 15.31
CA LEU A 169 14.16 -33.12 16.52
C LEU A 169 14.66 -34.52 16.22
N ARG A 170 15.85 -34.84 16.73
CA ARG A 170 16.41 -36.20 16.61
C ARG A 170 15.47 -37.29 17.13
N GLN A 171 14.70 -37.02 18.20
CA GLN A 171 13.57 -37.86 18.66
C GLN A 171 12.48 -37.00 19.32
N PRO A 172 11.42 -36.59 18.59
CA PRO A 172 10.24 -35.98 19.20
C PRO A 172 9.56 -37.00 20.12
N ASN A 173 9.09 -36.58 21.29
CA ASN A 173 8.14 -37.40 22.05
C ASN A 173 6.72 -37.25 21.46
N ASP A 174 5.88 -38.28 21.59
CA ASP A 174 4.53 -38.35 21.03
C ASP A 174 3.64 -37.17 21.45
N LYS A 175 3.85 -36.63 22.65
CA LYS A 175 3.11 -35.45 23.14
C LYS A 175 3.36 -34.19 22.30
N VAL A 176 4.60 -33.97 21.84
CA VAL A 176 4.95 -32.83 20.99
C VAL A 176 4.31 -32.98 19.61
N LEU A 177 4.33 -34.20 19.06
CA LEU A 177 3.72 -34.49 17.76
C LEU A 177 2.19 -34.40 17.80
N ARG A 178 1.55 -34.82 18.89
CA ARG A 178 0.09 -34.73 19.08
C ARG A 178 -0.37 -33.28 19.24
N ASN A 179 0.29 -32.48 20.08
CA ASN A 179 -0.08 -31.07 20.26
C ASN A 179 0.02 -30.27 18.94
N LEU A 180 1.09 -30.51 18.16
CA LEU A 180 1.26 -29.91 16.84
C LEU A 180 0.19 -30.34 15.82
N ALA A 181 -0.40 -31.52 16.01
CA ALA A 181 -1.46 -32.05 15.16
C ALA A 181 -2.86 -31.59 15.58
N GLU A 182 -3.13 -31.42 16.88
CA GLU A 182 -4.40 -30.93 17.43
C GLU A 182 -4.66 -29.44 17.12
N ASP A 183 -3.61 -28.65 16.87
CA ASP A 183 -3.70 -27.23 16.50
C ASP A 183 -4.06 -26.96 15.02
N SER A 184 -4.35 -28.01 14.23
CA SER A 184 -4.63 -27.89 12.80
C SER A 184 -5.85 -27.03 12.48
N ASP A 185 -6.88 -27.03 13.33
CA ASP A 185 -8.14 -26.30 13.09
C ASP A 185 -7.99 -24.77 13.20
N ILE A 186 -6.97 -24.29 13.91
CA ILE A 186 -6.68 -22.85 14.04
C ILE A 186 -5.73 -22.37 12.96
N LEU A 187 -4.75 -23.18 12.57
CA LEU A 187 -4.00 -22.94 11.33
C LEU A 187 -4.96 -22.94 10.11
N GLU A 188 -6.06 -23.68 10.21
CA GLU A 188 -7.12 -23.68 9.20
C GLU A 188 -7.95 -22.39 9.17
N ARG A 189 -8.33 -21.87 10.34
CA ARG A 189 -8.96 -20.54 10.41
C ARG A 189 -8.03 -19.43 9.95
N GLN A 190 -6.73 -19.54 10.27
CA GLN A 190 -5.71 -18.63 9.75
C GLN A 190 -5.63 -18.67 8.22
N ARG A 191 -5.83 -19.83 7.58
CA ARG A 191 -5.89 -19.94 6.11
C ARG A 191 -6.99 -19.07 5.54
N GLU A 192 -8.22 -19.20 6.01
CA GLU A 192 -9.35 -18.44 5.46
C GLU A 192 -9.16 -16.93 5.59
N SER A 193 -8.70 -16.49 6.77
CA SER A 193 -8.36 -15.09 6.99
C SER A 193 -7.19 -14.64 6.10
N PHE A 194 -6.13 -15.44 5.98
CA PHE A 194 -4.97 -15.08 5.17
C PHE A 194 -5.29 -15.05 3.67
N THR A 195 -6.02 -16.03 3.15
CA THR A 195 -6.47 -16.06 1.74
C THR A 195 -7.30 -14.81 1.40
N THR A 196 -8.15 -14.37 2.34
CA THR A 196 -8.96 -13.15 2.17
C THR A 196 -8.07 -11.93 2.01
N ILE A 197 -7.10 -11.72 2.91
CA ILE A 197 -6.25 -10.52 2.89
C ILE A 197 -5.16 -10.57 1.80
N SER A 198 -4.71 -11.76 1.41
CA SER A 198 -3.64 -11.94 0.44
C SER A 198 -4.11 -11.87 -1.02
N SER A 199 -5.43 -11.83 -1.27
CA SER A 199 -6.01 -11.74 -2.61
C SER A 199 -5.49 -10.56 -3.47
N LYS A 200 -4.97 -9.51 -2.83
CA LYS A 200 -4.40 -8.31 -3.48
C LYS A 200 -2.88 -8.15 -3.26
N MET A 201 -2.23 -9.13 -2.64
CA MET A 201 -0.83 -9.07 -2.24
C MET A 201 -0.01 -10.06 -3.07
N PRO A 202 1.07 -9.63 -3.73
CA PRO A 202 2.00 -10.54 -4.39
C PRO A 202 2.58 -11.56 -3.40
N LEU A 203 2.42 -12.85 -3.72
CA LEU A 203 3.02 -13.95 -2.96
C LEU A 203 3.97 -14.74 -3.84
N VAL A 204 5.05 -15.22 -3.25
CA VAL A 204 5.98 -16.16 -3.89
C VAL A 204 6.11 -17.38 -3.01
N CYS A 205 5.90 -18.57 -3.57
CA CYS A 205 6.01 -19.85 -2.86
C CYS A 205 7.11 -20.70 -3.50
N LEU A 206 8.20 -20.93 -2.77
CA LEU A 206 9.30 -21.78 -3.21
C LEU A 206 9.31 -23.08 -2.42
N HIS A 207 9.39 -24.21 -3.12
CA HIS A 207 9.42 -25.55 -2.51
C HIS A 207 10.77 -26.24 -2.66
N GLU A 208 11.06 -27.19 -1.76
CA GLU A 208 12.22 -28.07 -1.86
C GLU A 208 12.05 -29.09 -3.02
N GLU A 209 13.17 -29.49 -3.63
CA GLU A 209 13.20 -30.57 -4.63
C GLU A 209 13.89 -31.83 -4.10
N LEU A 210 14.82 -31.69 -3.13
CA LEU A 210 15.60 -32.80 -2.62
C LEU A 210 15.08 -33.25 -1.25
N PRO A 211 15.03 -34.56 -0.97
CA PRO A 211 14.61 -35.05 0.33
C PRO A 211 15.70 -34.81 1.39
N THR A 212 15.26 -34.67 2.64
CA THR A 212 16.12 -34.85 3.81
C THR A 212 16.29 -36.35 4.13
N GLY A 213 17.03 -36.68 5.19
CA GLY A 213 17.13 -38.07 5.68
C GLY A 213 15.81 -38.72 6.10
N ILE A 214 14.73 -37.94 6.25
CA ILE A 214 13.37 -38.43 6.53
C ILE A 214 12.38 -38.15 5.39
N GLY A 215 12.87 -37.82 4.19
CA GLY A 215 12.07 -37.51 3.02
C GLY A 215 11.85 -36.01 2.80
N ILE A 216 10.93 -35.69 1.88
CA ILE A 216 10.44 -34.32 1.64
C ILE A 216 9.62 -33.90 2.85
N ILE A 217 9.95 -32.74 3.42
CA ILE A 217 9.37 -32.21 4.65
C ILE A 217 8.09 -31.45 4.36
N VAL A 218 8.10 -30.60 3.35
CA VAL A 218 6.95 -29.83 2.88
C VAL A 218 6.74 -30.12 1.41
N PRO A 219 5.83 -31.05 1.07
CA PRO A 219 5.50 -31.37 -0.32
C PRO A 219 5.06 -30.12 -1.10
N GLN A 220 5.32 -30.09 -2.40
CA GLN A 220 5.00 -28.94 -3.28
C GLN A 220 3.55 -28.44 -3.12
N HIS A 221 2.56 -29.34 -3.09
CA HIS A 221 1.15 -28.99 -2.93
C HIS A 221 0.83 -28.34 -1.57
N SER A 222 1.69 -28.54 -0.56
CA SER A 222 1.59 -27.88 0.74
C SER A 222 2.41 -26.59 0.77
N ALA A 223 3.53 -26.54 0.06
CA ALA A 223 4.41 -25.38 0.00
C ALA A 223 3.86 -24.22 -0.88
N CYS A 224 2.88 -24.50 -1.75
CA CYS A 224 2.33 -23.55 -2.70
C CYS A 224 0.86 -23.22 -2.40
N ILE A 225 0.46 -21.99 -2.71
CA ILE A 225 -0.93 -21.50 -2.64
C ILE A 225 -1.38 -21.16 -4.06
N ASP A 226 -2.62 -21.47 -4.40
CA ASP A 226 -3.21 -21.02 -5.65
C ASP A 226 -3.71 -19.57 -5.54
N GLY A 227 -3.44 -18.75 -6.56
CA GLY A 227 -3.99 -17.40 -6.63
C GLY A 227 -3.43 -16.60 -7.80
N PHE A 228 -4.17 -15.58 -8.22
CA PHE A 228 -3.82 -14.77 -9.40
C PHE A 228 -2.49 -14.01 -9.24
N LEU A 229 -2.16 -13.57 -8.02
CA LEU A 229 -0.92 -12.84 -7.71
C LEU A 229 0.15 -13.76 -7.08
N VAL A 230 -0.03 -15.08 -7.15
CA VAL A 230 0.92 -16.04 -6.59
C VAL A 230 1.85 -16.54 -7.67
N GLN A 231 3.15 -16.46 -7.40
CA GLN A 231 4.19 -17.11 -8.21
C GLN A 231 4.75 -18.30 -7.45
N THR A 232 5.00 -19.40 -8.16
CA THR A 232 5.56 -20.61 -7.57
C THR A 232 6.90 -20.93 -8.22
N GLY A 233 7.77 -21.58 -7.47
CA GLY A 233 9.06 -22.03 -7.94
C GLY A 233 9.63 -23.09 -7.01
N SER A 234 10.82 -23.55 -7.33
CA SER A 234 11.49 -24.63 -6.61
C SER A 234 12.93 -24.26 -6.31
N ILE A 235 13.54 -24.93 -5.34
CA ILE A 235 14.96 -24.81 -5.00
C ILE A 235 15.55 -26.23 -4.99
N PRO A 236 16.64 -26.51 -5.74
CA PRO A 236 17.29 -27.81 -5.79
C PRO A 236 18.12 -28.10 -4.53
N ALA A 237 17.45 -28.04 -3.38
CA ALA A 237 17.98 -28.28 -2.05
C ALA A 237 16.89 -28.97 -1.21
N ASN A 238 17.32 -29.53 -0.08
CA ASN A 238 16.39 -30.04 0.92
C ASN A 238 15.86 -28.91 1.82
N HIS A 239 14.83 -29.20 2.62
CA HIS A 239 14.18 -28.23 3.50
C HIS A 239 15.10 -27.44 4.44
N SER A 240 16.22 -28.05 4.87
CA SER A 240 17.18 -27.42 5.79
C SER A 240 18.17 -26.51 5.08
N ASP A 241 18.45 -26.78 3.81
CA ASP A 241 19.49 -26.12 3.03
C ASP A 241 18.93 -25.18 1.95
N MET A 242 17.62 -25.22 1.67
CA MET A 242 16.98 -24.34 0.69
C MET A 242 17.04 -22.85 1.00
N CYS A 243 17.46 -22.47 2.21
CA CYS A 243 17.63 -21.08 2.65
C CYS A 243 19.09 -20.65 2.79
N LYS A 244 20.03 -21.49 2.35
CA LYS A 244 21.47 -21.31 2.55
C LYS A 244 22.17 -21.23 1.20
N PHE A 245 22.77 -20.08 0.93
CA PHE A 245 23.48 -19.80 -0.31
C PHE A 245 24.87 -19.27 0.01
N GLU A 246 25.88 -19.85 -0.63
CA GLU A 246 27.28 -19.49 -0.45
C GLU A 246 27.72 -18.47 -1.50
N THR A 247 27.13 -18.50 -2.70
CA THR A 247 27.53 -17.64 -3.82
C THR A 247 26.35 -17.08 -4.61
N GLU A 248 26.58 -16.02 -5.39
CA GLU A 248 25.60 -15.44 -6.31
C GLU A 248 25.22 -16.37 -7.48
N ASP A 249 26.06 -17.37 -7.77
CA ASP A 249 25.84 -18.39 -8.78
C ASP A 249 24.91 -19.51 -8.29
N ASP A 250 24.61 -19.58 -7.00
CA ASP A 250 23.69 -20.56 -6.46
C ASP A 250 22.30 -20.35 -7.05
N ILE A 251 21.78 -21.35 -7.76
CA ILE A 251 20.46 -21.27 -8.39
C ILE A 251 19.33 -20.97 -7.39
N GLY A 252 19.47 -21.45 -6.15
CA GLY A 252 18.54 -21.13 -5.07
C GLY A 252 18.58 -19.66 -4.68
N TYR A 253 19.78 -19.05 -4.66
CA TYR A 253 19.96 -17.62 -4.46
C TYR A 253 19.31 -16.85 -5.60
N GLN A 254 19.69 -17.10 -6.85
CA GLN A 254 19.18 -16.39 -8.02
C GLN A 254 17.65 -16.39 -8.10
N ARG A 255 17.03 -17.55 -7.85
CA ARG A 255 15.56 -17.66 -7.80
C ARG A 255 14.98 -16.82 -6.67
N THR A 256 15.50 -16.97 -5.45
CA THR A 256 14.98 -16.29 -4.26
C THR A 256 15.19 -14.78 -4.31
N SER A 257 16.43 -14.33 -4.57
CA SER A 257 16.80 -12.92 -4.66
C SER A 257 16.10 -12.23 -5.83
N GLY A 258 15.96 -12.89 -6.98
CA GLY A 258 15.23 -12.37 -8.13
C GLY A 258 13.79 -11.98 -7.79
N PHE A 259 13.08 -12.83 -7.03
CA PHE A 259 11.73 -12.50 -6.54
C PHE A 259 11.73 -11.35 -5.55
N ILE A 260 12.62 -11.36 -4.55
CA ILE A 260 12.73 -10.29 -3.56
C ILE A 260 13.01 -8.94 -4.24
N ILE A 261 13.99 -8.92 -5.15
CA ILE A 261 14.40 -7.72 -5.91
C ILE A 261 13.24 -7.22 -6.77
N SER A 262 12.49 -8.12 -7.42
CA SER A 262 11.32 -7.75 -8.22
C SER A 262 10.25 -7.07 -7.36
N LEU A 263 9.93 -7.66 -6.20
CA LEU A 263 8.98 -7.08 -5.25
C LEU A 263 9.45 -5.70 -4.77
N VAL A 264 10.71 -5.55 -4.36
CA VAL A 264 11.23 -4.26 -3.90
C VAL A 264 11.28 -3.22 -5.02
N LYS A 265 11.71 -3.59 -6.23
CA LYS A 265 11.73 -2.66 -7.37
C LYS A 265 10.34 -2.18 -7.77
N ALA A 266 9.30 -3.00 -7.62
CA ALA A 266 7.91 -2.61 -7.85
C ALA A 266 7.43 -1.52 -6.86
N THR A 267 8.07 -1.41 -5.69
CA THR A 267 7.77 -0.40 -4.67
C THR A 267 8.56 0.89 -4.83
N LYS A 268 9.57 0.90 -5.72
CA LYS A 268 10.36 2.10 -6.01
C LYS A 268 9.38 3.24 -6.30
N PRO A 269 9.47 4.37 -5.59
CA PRO A 269 8.67 5.54 -5.90
C PRO A 269 8.85 5.81 -7.39
N LYS A 270 7.77 5.71 -8.16
CA LYS A 270 7.80 6.15 -9.56
C LYS A 270 8.34 7.56 -9.49
N ALA A 271 9.42 7.83 -10.21
CA ALA A 271 9.99 9.16 -10.26
C ALA A 271 8.82 10.10 -10.51
N GLU A 272 8.45 10.89 -9.50
CA GLU A 272 7.67 12.07 -9.79
C GLU A 272 8.48 12.78 -10.87
N PRO A 273 7.90 13.13 -12.03
CA PRO A 273 8.61 13.94 -12.99
C PRO A 273 9.23 15.07 -12.18
N LYS A 274 10.59 15.17 -12.20
CA LYS A 274 11.38 16.07 -11.34
C LYS A 274 10.52 17.30 -11.09
N ALA A 275 10.09 17.52 -9.86
CA ALA A 275 9.28 18.68 -9.56
C ALA A 275 10.11 19.87 -10.02
N GLU A 276 9.72 20.43 -11.18
CA GLU A 276 10.29 21.68 -11.65
C GLU A 276 10.13 22.65 -10.47
N PRO A 277 11.16 23.44 -10.14
CA PRO A 277 11.08 24.37 -9.03
C PRO A 277 9.75 25.09 -9.12
N LYS A 278 8.92 24.98 -8.06
CA LYS A 278 7.58 25.56 -8.05
C LYS A 278 7.75 27.01 -8.50
N PRO A 279 7.15 27.42 -9.61
CA PRO A 279 7.29 28.80 -10.06
C PRO A 279 6.79 29.68 -8.91
N ASP A 280 7.54 30.72 -8.58
CA ASP A 280 7.07 31.70 -7.62
C ASP A 280 5.91 32.44 -8.27
N ILE A 281 4.70 31.92 -8.02
CA ILE A 281 3.46 32.40 -8.62
C ILE A 281 3.20 33.88 -8.30
N GLN A 282 3.85 34.44 -7.28
CA GLN A 282 3.75 35.86 -6.93
C GLN A 282 4.53 36.75 -7.90
N LEU A 283 5.48 36.18 -8.66
CA LEU A 283 6.33 36.89 -9.61
C LEU A 283 5.86 36.75 -11.08
N LEU A 284 4.87 35.91 -11.36
CA LEU A 284 4.36 35.66 -12.71
C LEU A 284 3.31 36.69 -13.11
N ASN A 285 3.43 37.27 -14.31
CA ASN A 285 2.49 38.24 -14.86
C ASN A 285 1.53 37.57 -15.87
N PRO A 286 0.23 37.40 -15.55
CA PRO A 286 -0.74 36.72 -16.42
C PRO A 286 -0.96 37.38 -17.79
N SER A 287 -0.59 38.66 -17.94
CA SER A 287 -0.62 39.37 -19.22
C SER A 287 0.51 38.95 -20.18
N ILE A 288 1.51 38.21 -19.71
CA ILE A 288 2.61 37.65 -20.49
C ILE A 288 2.25 36.20 -20.86
N SER A 289 2.25 35.87 -22.15
CA SER A 289 1.79 34.54 -22.61
C SER A 289 2.59 33.36 -22.03
N ALA A 290 3.89 33.55 -21.74
CA ALA A 290 4.75 32.51 -21.17
C ALA A 290 4.44 32.25 -19.68
N ASP A 291 4.21 33.31 -18.92
CA ASP A 291 3.81 33.24 -17.50
C ASP A 291 2.42 32.62 -17.37
N ARG A 292 1.51 32.95 -18.30
CA ARG A 292 0.17 32.35 -18.39
C ARG A 292 0.20 30.85 -18.62
N GLU A 293 1.06 30.37 -19.53
CA GLU A 293 1.24 28.93 -19.77
C GLU A 293 1.84 28.23 -18.53
N THR A 294 2.79 28.89 -17.86
CA THR A 294 3.42 28.39 -16.63
C THR A 294 2.41 28.25 -15.48
N LEU A 295 1.53 29.25 -15.31
CA LEU A 295 0.42 29.21 -14.34
C LEU A 295 -0.59 28.10 -14.66
N TYR A 296 -0.92 27.91 -15.94
CA TYR A 296 -1.84 26.87 -16.39
C TYR A 296 -1.31 25.45 -16.12
N GLN A 297 -0.03 25.19 -16.43
CA GLN A 297 0.59 23.90 -16.17
C GLN A 297 0.74 23.59 -14.67
N TYR A 298 1.05 24.60 -13.85
CA TYR A 298 1.06 24.48 -12.39
C TYR A 298 -0.32 24.07 -11.86
N PHE A 299 -1.37 24.72 -12.37
CA PHE A 299 -2.75 24.42 -11.99
C PHE A 299 -3.17 22.98 -12.37
N LEU A 300 -2.92 22.54 -13.61
CA LEU A 300 -3.26 21.19 -14.07
C LEU A 300 -2.60 20.09 -13.22
N ARG A 301 -1.36 20.32 -12.76
CA ARG A 301 -0.61 19.38 -11.91
C ARG A 301 -1.13 19.35 -10.46
N SER A 302 -1.82 20.40 -10.02
CA SER A 302 -2.43 20.50 -8.68
C SER A 302 -3.80 19.84 -8.60
N LEU A 303 -4.37 19.43 -9.74
CA LEU A 303 -5.60 18.64 -9.78
C LEU A 303 -5.33 17.20 -9.32
N PRO A 304 -6.19 16.60 -8.48
CA PRO A 304 -6.05 15.21 -8.07
C PRO A 304 -6.10 14.26 -9.27
N ARG A 305 -5.24 13.24 -9.28
CA ARG A 305 -5.00 12.34 -10.43
C ARG A 305 -6.04 11.22 -10.61
N GLU A 306 -6.90 10.97 -9.62
CA GLU A 306 -7.96 9.96 -9.70
C GLU A 306 -9.34 10.60 -9.84
N PRO A 307 -10.28 9.97 -10.58
CA PRO A 307 -11.67 10.39 -10.60
C PRO A 307 -12.25 10.23 -9.19
N VAL A 308 -12.49 11.36 -8.53
CA VAL A 308 -12.87 11.38 -7.12
C VAL A 308 -14.30 10.84 -6.96
N SER A 309 -14.46 9.90 -6.03
CA SER A 309 -15.70 9.18 -5.71
C SER A 309 -16.85 10.11 -5.31
N ARG A 310 -18.09 9.75 -5.67
CA ARG A 310 -19.24 10.66 -5.83
C ARG A 310 -19.77 11.42 -4.60
N ASP A 311 -19.24 11.30 -3.38
CA ASP A 311 -19.84 11.98 -2.21
C ASP A 311 -18.96 13.03 -1.49
N ASP A 312 -17.64 12.90 -1.40
CA ASP A 312 -16.79 13.93 -0.72
C ASP A 312 -16.09 14.90 -1.70
N SER A 313 -16.26 14.68 -3.01
CA SER A 313 -15.56 15.35 -4.12
C SER A 313 -16.02 16.76 -4.44
N HIS A 314 -17.30 17.06 -4.19
CA HIS A 314 -17.92 18.31 -4.63
C HIS A 314 -17.40 19.52 -3.83
N ALA A 315 -17.14 19.35 -2.53
CA ALA A 315 -16.60 20.40 -1.68
C ALA A 315 -15.16 20.80 -2.07
N MET A 316 -14.31 19.83 -2.44
CA MET A 316 -12.92 20.07 -2.88
C MET A 316 -12.87 20.70 -4.28
N LEU A 317 -13.70 20.22 -5.21
CA LEU A 317 -13.85 20.85 -6.53
C LEU A 317 -14.40 22.27 -6.40
N GLY A 318 -15.37 22.49 -5.52
CA GLY A 318 -15.91 23.81 -5.22
C GLY A 318 -14.91 24.73 -4.50
N TYR A 319 -14.03 24.18 -3.65
CA TYR A 319 -12.91 24.93 -3.05
C TYR A 319 -11.92 25.39 -4.14
N LEU A 320 -11.48 24.49 -5.02
CA LEU A 320 -10.65 24.87 -6.17
C LEU A 320 -11.35 25.89 -7.08
N PHE A 321 -12.68 25.75 -7.24
CA PHE A 321 -13.48 26.70 -8.00
C PHE A 321 -13.48 28.08 -7.36
N SER A 322 -13.65 28.14 -6.04
CA SER A 322 -13.60 29.38 -5.28
C SER A 322 -12.23 30.04 -5.37
N GLU A 323 -11.13 29.29 -5.29
CA GLU A 323 -9.78 29.85 -5.43
C GLU A 323 -9.49 30.37 -6.85
N LEU A 324 -9.95 29.66 -7.89
CA LEU A 324 -9.85 30.09 -9.29
C LEU A 324 -10.64 31.38 -9.56
N MET A 325 -11.84 31.49 -8.99
CA MET A 325 -12.73 32.62 -9.21
C MET A 325 -12.40 33.82 -8.32
N GLU A 326 -11.94 33.57 -7.10
CA GLU A 326 -11.49 34.57 -6.14
C GLU A 326 -10.03 34.98 -6.32
N TRP A 327 -9.30 34.49 -7.34
CA TRP A 327 -7.85 34.72 -7.46
C TRP A 327 -7.52 36.22 -7.36
N LYS A 328 -6.95 36.58 -6.20
CA LYS A 328 -7.40 37.77 -5.50
C LYS A 328 -6.67 39.05 -5.85
N ASN A 329 -5.72 39.07 -6.81
CA ASN A 329 -4.99 40.33 -7.07
C ASN A 329 -4.34 40.59 -8.45
N HIS A 330 -4.34 39.73 -9.48
CA HIS A 330 -3.68 40.11 -10.75
C HIS A 330 -4.40 39.66 -12.05
N ALA A 331 -4.38 40.61 -13.01
CA ALA A 331 -4.77 40.68 -14.42
C ALA A 331 -5.37 39.44 -15.12
N GLN A 332 -6.36 39.68 -16.01
CA GLN A 332 -6.89 38.76 -17.06
C GLN A 332 -6.48 37.29 -16.88
N GLY A 333 -7.12 36.61 -15.92
CA GLY A 333 -6.71 35.28 -15.50
C GLY A 333 -7.05 34.16 -16.49
N PRO A 334 -6.49 32.95 -16.29
CA PRO A 334 -6.64 31.78 -17.16
C PRO A 334 -8.07 31.17 -17.19
N TRP A 335 -9.06 31.79 -16.55
CA TRP A 335 -10.42 31.27 -16.43
C TRP A 335 -11.07 30.96 -17.78
N ASN A 336 -10.92 31.82 -18.80
CA ASN A 336 -11.54 31.57 -20.11
C ASN A 336 -11.01 30.28 -20.76
N TYR A 337 -9.69 30.05 -20.70
CA TYR A 337 -9.07 28.82 -21.21
C TYR A 337 -9.45 27.60 -20.38
N TRP A 338 -9.49 27.76 -19.06
CA TRP A 338 -9.89 26.71 -18.14
C TRP A 338 -11.35 26.30 -18.33
N LEU A 339 -12.28 27.26 -18.37
CA LEU A 339 -13.70 27.00 -18.57
C LEU A 339 -13.92 26.35 -19.93
N HIS A 340 -13.24 26.81 -20.99
CA HIS A 340 -13.30 26.16 -22.30
C HIS A 340 -12.85 24.69 -22.25
N ASP A 341 -11.78 24.35 -21.54
CA ASP A 341 -11.31 22.95 -21.42
C ASP A 341 -12.22 22.11 -20.50
N TYR A 342 -12.67 22.68 -19.37
CA TYR A 342 -13.59 22.05 -18.42
C TYR A 342 -14.92 21.68 -19.09
N LEU A 343 -15.46 22.59 -19.90
CA LEU A 343 -16.67 22.37 -20.70
C LEU A 343 -16.46 21.34 -21.81
N LYS A 344 -15.33 21.40 -22.52
CA LYS A 344 -14.97 20.39 -23.55
C LYS A 344 -14.91 18.96 -22.99
N ARG A 345 -14.57 18.81 -21.72
CA ARG A 345 -14.51 17.52 -21.01
C ARG A 345 -15.86 17.06 -20.47
N GLY A 346 -16.95 17.80 -20.72
CA GLY A 346 -18.31 17.43 -20.32
C GLY A 346 -18.55 17.48 -18.80
N GLN A 347 -17.76 18.26 -18.07
CA GLN A 347 -17.91 18.37 -16.62
C GLN A 347 -19.09 19.28 -16.24
N SER A 348 -19.73 19.00 -15.10
CA SER A 348 -20.91 19.75 -14.63
C SER A 348 -20.53 21.17 -14.21
N VAL A 349 -21.27 22.16 -14.72
CA VAL A 349 -21.16 23.58 -14.30
C VAL A 349 -21.97 23.92 -13.05
N ASN A 350 -22.68 22.93 -12.49
CA ASN A 350 -23.57 23.09 -11.34
C ASN A 350 -23.00 22.44 -10.07
N ILE A 351 -21.68 22.31 -9.99
CA ILE A 351 -20.99 21.86 -8.77
C ILE A 351 -21.14 22.91 -7.65
N ARG A 352 -21.19 22.44 -6.40
CA ARG A 352 -21.35 23.30 -5.20
C ARG A 352 -20.14 23.18 -4.29
N ASP A 353 -19.67 24.31 -3.77
CA ASP A 353 -18.61 24.37 -2.76
C ASP A 353 -19.13 24.10 -1.33
N PHE A 354 -18.24 24.21 -0.34
CA PHE A 354 -18.56 24.03 1.08
C PHE A 354 -19.53 25.08 1.65
N ARG A 355 -19.85 26.14 0.88
CA ARG A 355 -20.89 27.13 1.20
C ARG A 355 -22.15 26.92 0.36
N GLY A 356 -22.22 25.84 -0.41
CA GLY A 356 -23.32 25.57 -1.34
C GLY A 356 -23.29 26.45 -2.59
N LYS A 357 -22.25 27.26 -2.81
CA LYS A 357 -22.13 28.20 -3.94
C LYS A 357 -21.65 27.49 -5.19
N THR A 358 -22.14 27.99 -6.31
CA THR A 358 -21.86 27.45 -7.65
C THR A 358 -20.84 28.31 -8.37
N PRO A 359 -20.28 27.82 -9.49
CA PRO A 359 -19.51 28.63 -10.42
C PRO A 359 -20.14 29.99 -10.74
N LEU A 360 -21.47 29.99 -10.91
CA LEU A 360 -22.22 31.19 -11.26
C LEU A 360 -22.34 32.16 -10.08
N HIS A 361 -22.45 31.68 -8.84
CA HIS A 361 -22.39 32.53 -7.64
C HIS A 361 -21.05 33.25 -7.54
N HIS A 362 -19.97 32.51 -7.78
CA HIS A 362 -18.62 33.06 -7.76
C HIS A 362 -18.38 34.06 -8.89
N ALA A 363 -18.89 33.79 -10.11
CA ALA A 363 -18.76 34.68 -11.26
C ALA A 363 -19.29 36.09 -10.97
N LEU A 364 -20.43 36.17 -10.30
CA LEU A 364 -21.10 37.42 -9.97
C LEU A 364 -20.32 38.29 -8.98
N VAL A 365 -19.62 37.69 -8.03
CA VAL A 365 -18.84 38.45 -7.03
C VAL A 365 -17.42 38.78 -7.49
N THR A 366 -17.02 38.35 -8.69
CA THR A 366 -15.72 38.71 -9.26
C THR A 366 -15.64 40.18 -9.67
N LYS A 367 -14.42 40.73 -9.67
CA LYS A 367 -14.14 42.13 -10.00
C LYS A 367 -13.89 42.37 -11.50
N TYR A 368 -13.44 41.36 -12.24
CA TYR A 368 -13.02 41.48 -13.64
C TYR A 368 -13.75 40.46 -14.53
N GLU A 369 -14.11 40.87 -15.75
CA GLU A 369 -14.75 40.04 -16.79
C GLU A 369 -16.02 39.33 -16.30
N ARG A 370 -16.72 39.96 -15.34
CA ARG A 370 -17.92 39.40 -14.69
C ARG A 370 -18.98 38.99 -15.72
N GLU A 371 -19.25 39.87 -16.68
CA GLU A 371 -20.26 39.62 -17.70
C GLU A 371 -19.92 38.42 -18.59
N ASP A 372 -18.69 38.35 -19.10
CA ASP A 372 -18.24 37.23 -19.95
C ASP A 372 -18.30 35.90 -19.21
N LYS A 373 -17.88 35.89 -17.93
CA LYS A 373 -17.94 34.70 -17.05
C LYS A 373 -19.38 34.22 -16.86
N VAL A 374 -20.29 35.14 -16.55
CA VAL A 374 -21.71 34.84 -16.33
C VAL A 374 -22.34 34.30 -17.60
N ARG A 375 -22.07 34.92 -18.76
CA ARG A 375 -22.60 34.48 -20.05
C ARG A 375 -22.09 33.09 -20.43
N ALA A 376 -20.78 32.85 -20.35
CA ALA A 376 -20.19 31.56 -20.70
C ALA A 376 -20.73 30.40 -19.84
N LEU A 377 -20.96 30.65 -18.54
CA LEU A 377 -21.57 29.65 -17.66
C LEU A 377 -23.04 29.40 -18.00
N VAL A 378 -23.81 30.45 -18.31
CA VAL A 378 -25.21 30.29 -18.74
C VAL A 378 -25.31 29.55 -20.08
N ASP A 379 -24.45 29.87 -21.05
CA ASP A 379 -24.38 29.16 -22.34
C ASP A 379 -24.04 27.68 -22.15
N ALA A 380 -23.26 27.37 -21.11
CA ALA A 380 -22.97 26.01 -20.67
C ALA A 380 -24.09 25.36 -19.81
N SER A 381 -25.29 25.94 -19.77
CA SER A 381 -26.44 25.44 -18.99
C SER A 381 -26.24 25.47 -17.46
N ALA A 382 -25.55 26.48 -16.94
CA ALA A 382 -25.51 26.73 -15.51
C ALA A 382 -26.91 27.06 -14.97
N ASP A 383 -27.28 26.40 -13.88
CA ASP A 383 -28.58 26.53 -13.23
C ASP A 383 -28.60 27.80 -12.38
N VAL A 384 -29.45 28.74 -12.80
CA VAL A 384 -29.66 30.04 -12.16
C VAL A 384 -30.59 29.98 -10.95
N THR A 385 -31.19 28.81 -10.67
CA THR A 385 -32.16 28.60 -9.58
C THR A 385 -31.53 28.06 -8.30
N MET A 386 -30.31 27.51 -8.38
CA MET A 386 -29.70 26.83 -7.24
C MET A 386 -29.37 27.82 -6.14
N ARG A 387 -29.71 27.45 -4.90
CA ARG A 387 -29.45 28.26 -3.72
C ARG A 387 -28.12 27.89 -3.07
N ASP A 388 -27.38 28.86 -2.57
CA ASP A 388 -26.30 28.60 -1.62
C ASP A 388 -26.83 28.30 -0.21
N PHE A 389 -25.94 28.09 0.77
CA PHE A 389 -26.34 27.84 2.17
C PHE A 389 -26.88 29.08 2.89
N ASP A 390 -26.67 30.28 2.32
CA ASP A 390 -27.29 31.52 2.76
C ASP A 390 -28.67 31.75 2.07
N GLU A 391 -29.20 30.70 1.41
CA GLU A 391 -30.42 30.67 0.61
C GLU A 391 -30.48 31.65 -0.58
N GLN A 392 -29.33 32.18 -1.01
CA GLN A 392 -29.27 33.13 -2.13
C GLN A 392 -29.13 32.37 -3.44
N THR A 393 -29.89 32.78 -4.46
CA THR A 393 -29.65 32.33 -5.85
C THR A 393 -28.63 33.24 -6.55
N PRO A 394 -28.06 32.81 -7.70
CA PRO A 394 -27.29 33.71 -8.56
C PRO A 394 -28.10 34.94 -8.99
N VAL A 395 -29.40 34.81 -9.21
CA VAL A 395 -30.29 35.94 -9.53
C VAL A 395 -30.36 36.93 -8.36
N ASP A 396 -30.47 36.45 -7.12
CA ASP A 396 -30.49 37.29 -5.92
C ASP A 396 -29.16 38.02 -5.69
N LEU A 397 -28.04 37.37 -5.99
CA LEU A 397 -26.72 38.00 -5.93
C LEU A 397 -26.54 39.06 -7.03
N ALA A 398 -26.97 38.78 -8.26
CA ALA A 398 -26.88 39.73 -9.37
C ALA A 398 -27.62 41.03 -9.07
N LYS A 399 -28.80 40.95 -8.43
CA LYS A 399 -29.57 42.13 -7.98
C LYS A 399 -28.76 43.11 -7.13
N LYS A 400 -27.80 42.60 -6.34
CA LYS A 400 -26.97 43.40 -5.44
C LYS A 400 -25.72 43.96 -6.11
N VAL A 401 -25.34 43.42 -7.27
CA VAL A 401 -24.01 43.62 -7.85
C VAL A 401 -24.04 44.33 -9.21
N ASP A 402 -24.99 43.99 -10.07
CA ASP A 402 -25.07 44.50 -11.44
C ASP A 402 -26.49 44.36 -12.01
N GLU A 403 -27.15 45.50 -12.29
CA GLU A 403 -28.54 45.54 -12.78
C GLU A 403 -28.68 44.91 -14.19
N GLY A 404 -27.67 45.03 -15.05
CA GLY A 404 -27.68 44.45 -16.39
C GLY A 404 -27.63 42.92 -16.34
N LEU A 405 -26.74 42.37 -15.50
CA LEU A 405 -26.65 40.92 -15.28
C LEU A 405 -27.86 40.37 -14.54
N PHE A 406 -28.45 41.15 -13.63
CA PHE A 406 -29.70 40.79 -12.98
C PHE A 406 -30.82 40.59 -14.00
N VAL A 407 -31.02 41.55 -14.91
CA VAL A 407 -32.03 41.44 -15.98
C VAL A 407 -31.72 40.26 -16.92
N PHE A 408 -30.44 40.05 -17.26
CA PHE A 408 -30.02 38.92 -18.08
C PHE A 408 -30.38 37.57 -17.44
N LEU A 409 -29.96 37.35 -16.19
CA LEU A 409 -30.23 36.11 -15.47
C LEU A 409 -31.71 35.90 -15.19
N LEU A 410 -32.47 36.96 -14.92
CA LEU A 410 -33.92 36.87 -14.72
C LEU A 410 -34.64 36.40 -15.99
N ARG A 411 -34.20 36.86 -17.18
CA ARG A 411 -34.73 36.38 -18.46
C ARG A 411 -34.37 34.91 -18.71
N THR A 412 -33.15 34.50 -18.36
CA THR A 412 -32.74 33.09 -18.45
C THR A 412 -33.59 32.23 -17.51
N TRP A 413 -33.80 32.68 -16.28
CA TRP A 413 -34.64 32.01 -15.29
C TRP A 413 -36.09 31.83 -15.79
N GLN A 414 -36.70 32.89 -16.33
CA GLN A 414 -38.06 32.82 -16.90
C GLN A 414 -38.17 31.80 -18.05
N ARG A 415 -37.12 31.66 -18.87
CA ARG A 415 -37.08 30.66 -19.94
C ARG A 415 -36.94 29.24 -19.39
N SER A 416 -36.11 29.04 -18.36
CA SER A 416 -35.93 27.75 -17.72
C SER A 416 -37.20 27.26 -17.02
N VAL A 417 -37.96 28.17 -16.39
CA VAL A 417 -39.24 27.86 -15.73
C VAL A 417 -40.36 27.58 -16.74
N ALA A 418 -40.33 28.21 -17.93
CA ALA A 418 -41.32 27.96 -18.99
C ALA A 418 -41.05 26.68 -19.81
N ALA A 419 -39.89 26.04 -19.62
CA ALA A 419 -39.51 24.78 -20.27
C ALA A 419 -39.80 23.53 -19.41
N ILE A 420 -40.32 23.73 -18.19
CA ILE A 420 -40.86 22.73 -17.27
C ILE A 420 -42.38 22.78 -17.38
#